data_AF-A0A6A5A8J0-F1
#
_entry.id   AF-A0A6A5A8J0-F1
#
_cell.length_a   1.000
_cell.length_b   1.000
_cell.length_c   1.000
_cell.angle_alpha   90.00
_cell.angle_beta   90.00
_cell.angle_gamma   90.00
#
_symmetry.space_group_name_H-M   'P 1'
#
loop_
_entity.id
_entity.type
_entity.pdbx_description
1 polymer ?
#
loop_
_entity_poly.entity_id
_entity_poly.type
_entity_poly.pdbx_seq_one_letter_code
_entity_poly.pdbx_strand_id
1 'polypeptide(L)'
;MNTLTLLVLLFATMAMCLAHQRNTMTFVYHPKTAGGVKGFIRIRYLYRHSKYVGAVIVANLDVKHAQGDALHKSDAKCVGPIKQFKWHIHTKWENPTSSGFLSACSLAKTSNHYDPDYACGPASEHVTEAKCKALTPHYKCTPHTYKANPKACEKGDLSGKLGDFHVKKGKIRGKWYDPHFPKPSEVTPSWNIILHAVCGADTPRFVCAKAVK
;
A
#
# COMPACT_ATOMS: atom_id res chain seq x y z
N MET A 1 -21.50 2.32 -43.19
CA MET A 1 -21.24 1.48 -42.01
C MET A 1 -22.56 0.91 -41.54
N ASN A 2 -22.71 -0.42 -41.51
CA ASN A 2 -24.00 -1.03 -41.16
C ASN A 2 -24.12 -1.17 -39.63
N THR A 3 -25.34 -1.05 -39.09
CA THR A 3 -25.64 -1.03 -37.63
C THR A 3 -25.06 -2.23 -36.88
N LEU A 4 -24.93 -3.37 -37.53
CA LEU A 4 -24.33 -4.59 -36.98
C LEU A 4 -22.82 -4.44 -36.68
N THR A 5 -22.07 -3.72 -37.52
CA THR A 5 -20.63 -3.50 -37.33
C THR A 5 -20.36 -2.55 -36.17
N LEU A 6 -21.22 -1.56 -35.96
CA LEU A 6 -21.13 -0.63 -34.84
C LEU A 6 -21.46 -1.32 -33.49
N LEU A 7 -22.46 -2.21 -33.48
CA LEU A 7 -22.81 -3.01 -32.30
C LEU A 7 -21.65 -3.93 -31.87
N VAL A 8 -21.03 -4.65 -32.80
CA VAL A 8 -19.93 -5.59 -32.50
C VAL A 8 -18.70 -4.86 -31.93
N LEU A 9 -18.37 -3.68 -32.46
CA LEU A 9 -17.29 -2.83 -31.93
C LEU A 9 -17.60 -2.29 -30.52
N LEU A 10 -18.86 -1.95 -30.23
CA LEU A 10 -19.30 -1.54 -28.89
C LEU A 10 -19.22 -2.68 -27.87
N PHE A 11 -19.63 -3.91 -28.23
CA PHE A 11 -19.50 -5.07 -27.33
C PHE A 11 -18.04 -5.47 -27.07
N ALA A 12 -17.18 -5.41 -28.09
CA ALA A 12 -15.76 -5.74 -27.93
C ALA A 12 -15.02 -4.75 -27.02
N THR A 13 -15.30 -3.45 -27.14
CA THR A 13 -14.70 -2.41 -26.29
C THR A 13 -15.19 -2.48 -24.84
N MET A 14 -16.48 -2.78 -24.64
CA MET A 14 -17.06 -2.95 -23.30
C MET A 14 -16.51 -4.20 -22.59
N ALA A 15 -16.32 -5.32 -23.30
CA ALA A 15 -15.71 -6.53 -22.76
C ALA A 15 -14.22 -6.34 -22.37
N MET A 16 -13.45 -5.57 -23.15
CA MET A 16 -12.07 -5.21 -22.78
C MET A 16 -12.00 -4.29 -21.55
N CYS A 17 -12.92 -3.33 -21.44
CA CYS A 17 -13.04 -2.47 -20.25
C CYS A 17 -13.38 -3.30 -18.99
N LEU A 18 -14.29 -4.28 -19.10
CA LEU A 18 -14.68 -5.16 -18.00
C LEU A 18 -13.55 -6.12 -17.57
N ALA A 19 -12.74 -6.62 -18.50
CA ALA A 19 -11.57 -7.45 -18.18
C ALA A 19 -10.46 -6.63 -17.49
N HIS A 20 -10.29 -5.35 -17.84
CA HIS A 20 -9.29 -4.46 -17.22
C HIS A 20 -9.59 -4.14 -15.75
N GLN A 21 -10.87 -4.04 -15.39
CA GLN A 21 -11.34 -3.77 -14.03
C GLN A 21 -11.08 -4.94 -13.05
N ARG A 22 -11.01 -6.19 -13.52
CA ARG A 22 -10.76 -7.37 -12.66
C ARG A 22 -9.31 -7.51 -12.16
N ASN A 23 -8.37 -6.81 -12.78
CA ASN A 23 -6.94 -6.93 -12.48
C ASN A 23 -6.36 -5.72 -11.76
N THR A 24 -7.21 -4.83 -11.25
CA THR A 24 -6.77 -3.59 -10.62
C THR A 24 -7.37 -3.47 -9.22
N MET A 25 -6.56 -2.96 -8.28
CA MET A 25 -6.99 -2.57 -6.94
C MET A 25 -6.53 -1.16 -6.68
N THR A 26 -7.43 -0.26 -6.27
CA THR A 26 -7.09 1.14 -6.02
C THR A 26 -7.34 1.50 -4.56
N PHE A 27 -6.36 2.10 -3.91
CA PHE A 27 -6.46 2.68 -2.57
C PHE A 27 -6.57 4.19 -2.73
N VAL A 28 -7.70 4.77 -2.32
CA VAL A 28 -7.99 6.20 -2.50
C VAL A 28 -7.88 6.93 -1.17
N TYR A 29 -7.01 7.94 -1.14
CA TYR A 29 -6.86 8.85 -0.01
C TYR A 29 -7.71 10.08 -0.29
N HIS A 30 -8.81 10.23 0.46
CA HIS A 30 -9.72 11.35 0.30
C HIS A 30 -9.35 12.46 1.30
N PRO A 31 -9.15 13.72 0.87
CA PRO A 31 -8.55 14.75 1.73
C PRO A 31 -9.36 15.03 3.01
N LYS A 32 -10.70 14.86 2.97
CA LYS A 32 -11.55 15.03 4.16
C LYS A 32 -11.31 13.99 5.25
N THR A 33 -10.88 12.79 4.90
CA THR A 33 -10.74 11.65 5.83
C THR A 33 -9.29 11.22 6.01
N ALA A 34 -8.41 11.58 5.09
CA ALA A 34 -6.98 11.28 5.08
C ALA A 34 -6.13 12.51 5.43
N GLY A 35 -6.59 13.36 6.36
CA GLY A 35 -5.80 14.47 6.90
C GLY A 35 -5.24 15.41 5.83
N GLY A 36 -6.03 15.72 4.79
CA GLY A 36 -5.62 16.58 3.67
C GLY A 36 -4.79 15.90 2.56
N VAL A 37 -4.36 14.65 2.74
CA VAL A 37 -3.75 13.85 1.66
C VAL A 37 -4.82 13.49 0.64
N LYS A 38 -4.53 13.74 -0.64
CA LYS A 38 -5.43 13.46 -1.76
C LYS A 38 -4.75 12.61 -2.80
N GLY A 39 -5.42 11.57 -3.30
CA GLY A 39 -4.98 10.84 -4.48
C GLY A 39 -5.14 9.35 -4.33
N PHE A 40 -4.25 8.58 -4.97
CA PHE A 40 -4.37 7.13 -4.96
C PHE A 40 -3.02 6.40 -5.03
N ILE A 41 -3.08 5.14 -4.59
CA ILE A 41 -2.14 4.08 -4.95
C ILE A 41 -2.92 3.03 -5.71
N ARG A 42 -2.47 2.66 -6.90
CA ARG A 42 -3.13 1.68 -7.75
C ARG A 42 -2.22 0.50 -8.02
N ILE A 43 -2.74 -0.69 -7.77
CA ILE A 43 -2.10 -1.96 -8.05
C ILE A 43 -2.72 -2.51 -9.32
N ARG A 44 -1.90 -2.86 -10.31
CA ARG A 44 -2.31 -3.59 -11.51
C ARG A 44 -1.59 -4.93 -11.55
N TYR A 45 -2.33 -6.01 -11.36
CA TYR A 45 -1.81 -7.36 -11.40
C TYR A 45 -1.39 -7.74 -12.82
N LEU A 46 -0.26 -8.42 -12.93
CA LEU A 46 0.31 -8.87 -14.19
C LEU A 46 0.21 -10.38 -14.33
N TYR A 47 -0.11 -10.82 -15.54
CA TYR A 47 -0.23 -12.23 -15.89
C TYR A 47 0.52 -12.53 -17.19
N ARG A 48 1.12 -13.72 -17.27
CA ARG A 48 1.72 -14.28 -18.49
C ARG A 48 1.14 -15.67 -18.72
N HIS A 49 0.41 -15.87 -19.82
CA HIS A 49 -0.34 -17.12 -20.12
C HIS A 49 -1.17 -17.59 -18.90
N SER A 50 -1.96 -16.68 -18.33
CA SER A 50 -2.78 -16.91 -17.12
C SER A 50 -2.01 -17.16 -15.81
N LYS A 51 -0.68 -17.23 -15.83
CA LYS A 51 0.14 -17.32 -14.61
C LYS A 51 0.39 -15.93 -14.04
N TYR A 52 0.13 -15.74 -12.76
CA TYR A 52 0.48 -14.51 -12.04
C TYR A 52 2.00 -14.30 -12.03
N VAL A 53 2.45 -13.08 -12.34
CA VAL A 53 3.88 -12.72 -12.39
C VAL A 53 4.22 -11.46 -11.59
N GLY A 54 3.35 -11.03 -10.68
CA GLY A 54 3.55 -9.85 -9.84
C GLY A 54 2.57 -8.72 -10.15
N ALA A 55 2.91 -7.50 -9.70
CA ALA A 55 2.07 -6.33 -9.89
C ALA A 55 2.87 -5.07 -10.24
N VAL A 56 2.22 -4.17 -10.98
CA VAL A 56 2.67 -2.78 -11.15
C VAL A 56 1.93 -1.91 -10.14
N ILE A 57 2.68 -1.13 -9.39
CA ILE A 57 2.16 -0.20 -8.40
C ILE A 57 2.36 1.21 -8.94
N VAL A 58 1.32 2.04 -8.93
CA VAL A 58 1.37 3.44 -9.33
C VAL A 58 0.87 4.31 -8.19
N ALA A 59 1.67 5.26 -7.73
CA ALA A 59 1.26 6.26 -6.75
C ALA A 59 1.12 7.63 -7.41
N ASN A 60 0.04 8.35 -7.08
CA ASN A 60 -0.16 9.75 -7.41
C ASN A 60 -0.89 10.40 -6.24
N LEU A 61 -0.11 10.93 -5.30
CA LEU A 61 -0.59 11.54 -4.07
C LEU A 61 -0.18 13.02 -4.06
N ASP A 62 -1.10 13.88 -3.63
CA ASP A 62 -0.88 15.25 -3.25
C ASP A 62 -0.90 15.34 -1.72
N VAL A 63 0.21 15.82 -1.16
CA VAL A 63 0.44 15.96 0.28
C VAL A 63 0.68 17.42 0.67
N LYS A 64 0.39 18.39 -0.21
CA LYS A 64 0.58 19.82 0.07
C LYS A 64 -0.23 20.32 1.27
N HIS A 65 -1.41 19.73 1.46
CA HIS A 65 -2.33 20.07 2.53
C HIS A 65 -2.37 18.99 3.62
N ALA A 66 -1.37 18.10 3.63
CA ALA A 66 -1.25 17.08 4.65
C ALA A 66 -1.13 17.74 6.03
N GLN A 67 -1.95 17.32 6.98
CA GLN A 67 -2.04 17.87 8.34
C GLN A 67 -0.89 17.35 9.22
N GLY A 68 0.36 17.62 8.82
CA GLY A 68 1.56 17.24 9.57
C GLY A 68 1.59 17.79 10.99
N ASP A 69 1.09 19.01 11.21
CA ASP A 69 1.02 19.61 12.55
C ASP A 69 0.13 18.84 13.52
N ALA A 70 -0.93 18.19 13.03
CA ALA A 70 -1.75 17.33 13.86
C ALA A 70 -0.99 16.04 14.26
N LEU A 71 -0.14 15.51 13.38
CA LEU A 71 0.77 14.42 13.72
C LEU A 71 1.78 14.85 14.78
N HIS A 72 2.44 16.01 14.62
CA HIS A 72 3.44 16.51 15.58
C HIS A 72 2.85 16.73 16.97
N LYS A 73 1.59 17.14 17.07
CA LYS A 73 0.87 17.26 18.34
C LYS A 73 0.60 15.91 19.01
N SER A 74 0.37 14.87 18.21
CA SER A 74 0.09 13.51 18.70
C SER A 74 1.35 12.67 18.95
N ASP A 75 2.47 13.02 18.32
CA ASP A 75 3.75 12.33 18.42
C ASP A 75 4.88 13.37 18.46
N ALA A 76 5.34 13.66 19.68
CA ALA A 76 6.35 14.68 19.94
C ALA A 76 7.72 14.38 19.29
N LYS A 77 7.96 13.14 18.88
CA LYS A 77 9.19 12.76 18.16
C LYS A 77 9.10 13.08 16.68
N CYS A 78 7.89 13.22 16.15
CA CYS A 78 7.69 13.69 14.80
C CYS A 78 7.65 15.21 14.77
N VAL A 79 8.73 15.83 14.27
CA VAL A 79 8.84 17.28 14.14
C VAL A 79 9.29 17.70 12.74
N GLY A 80 8.79 18.84 12.29
CA GLY A 80 9.20 19.44 11.02
C GLY A 80 8.52 18.84 9.78
N PRO A 81 8.91 19.28 8.58
CA PRO A 81 8.21 18.87 7.37
C PRO A 81 8.39 17.37 7.08
N ILE A 82 7.27 16.67 6.86
CA ILE A 82 7.29 15.27 6.45
C ILE A 82 7.74 15.19 4.98
N LYS A 83 8.97 14.73 4.76
CA LYS A 83 9.59 14.64 3.42
C LYS A 83 9.53 13.23 2.83
N GLN A 84 9.27 12.23 3.66
CA GLN A 84 9.31 10.83 3.26
C GLN A 84 8.20 10.05 3.97
N PHE A 85 7.71 9.01 3.31
CA PHE A 85 6.74 8.08 3.87
C PHE A 85 7.18 6.63 3.65
N LYS A 86 7.13 5.82 4.69
CA LYS A 86 7.04 4.37 4.52
C LYS A 86 5.61 4.00 4.18
N TRP A 87 5.44 2.86 3.55
CA TRP A 87 4.19 2.40 2.99
C TRP A 87 4.15 0.87 3.02
N HIS A 88 3.09 0.32 3.61
CA HIS A 88 2.95 -1.11 3.87
C HIS A 88 1.50 -1.57 3.71
N ILE A 89 1.31 -2.85 3.40
CA ILE A 89 -0.01 -3.51 3.40
C ILE A 89 -0.30 -4.02 4.80
N HIS A 90 -1.45 -3.65 5.34
CA HIS A 90 -1.95 -4.10 6.63
C HIS A 90 -3.26 -4.90 6.48
N THR A 91 -3.54 -5.76 7.45
CA THR A 91 -4.50 -6.88 7.25
C THR A 91 -5.91 -6.66 7.78
N LYS A 92 -6.16 -5.56 8.48
CA LYS A 92 -7.45 -5.27 9.12
C LYS A 92 -8.01 -3.92 8.68
N TRP A 93 -9.33 -3.76 8.67
CA TRP A 93 -9.96 -2.46 8.46
C TRP A 93 -11.25 -2.33 9.27
N GLU A 94 -11.23 -1.43 10.25
CA GLU A 94 -12.40 -1.14 11.11
C GLU A 94 -12.81 0.33 11.07
N ASN A 95 -12.51 1.03 9.97
CA ASN A 95 -12.97 2.39 9.76
C ASN A 95 -14.28 2.40 8.95
N PRO A 96 -15.21 3.29 9.26
CA PRO A 96 -16.45 3.45 8.48
C PRO A 96 -16.19 4.05 7.10
N THR A 97 -15.12 4.83 6.96
CA THR A 97 -14.70 5.48 5.70
C THR A 97 -13.72 4.61 4.92
N SER A 98 -13.46 4.95 3.65
CA SER A 98 -12.49 4.24 2.80
C SER A 98 -11.04 4.69 3.00
N SER A 99 -10.82 5.82 3.67
CA SER A 99 -9.52 6.29 4.13
C SER A 99 -9.60 6.88 5.53
N GLY A 100 -8.47 6.96 6.21
CA GLY A 100 -8.36 7.43 7.58
C GLY A 100 -7.07 8.24 7.81
N PHE A 101 -7.02 8.86 8.99
CA PHE A 101 -5.96 9.71 9.47
C PHE A 101 -5.69 9.43 10.95
N LEU A 102 -4.41 9.39 11.34
CA LEU A 102 -3.93 9.17 12.73
C LEU A 102 -4.61 7.98 13.42
N SER A 103 -5.49 8.22 14.40
CA SER A 103 -6.14 7.17 15.20
C SER A 103 -7.00 6.20 14.37
N ALA A 104 -7.56 6.66 13.24
CA ALA A 104 -8.23 5.78 12.28
C ALA A 104 -7.26 4.76 11.64
N CYS A 105 -5.97 5.07 11.60
CA CYS A 105 -4.91 4.21 11.10
C CYS A 105 -4.17 3.47 12.22
N SER A 106 -4.65 3.52 13.46
CA SER A 106 -4.03 2.85 14.60
C SER A 106 -3.91 1.34 14.42
N LEU A 107 -3.02 0.73 15.21
CA LEU A 107 -2.85 -0.73 15.26
C LEU A 107 -4.18 -1.46 15.52
N ALA A 108 -5.01 -0.96 16.43
CA ALA A 108 -6.32 -1.55 16.73
C ALA A 108 -7.25 -1.61 15.50
N LYS A 109 -7.20 -0.58 14.64
CA LYS A 109 -8.09 -0.44 13.48
C LYS A 109 -7.56 -1.08 12.20
N THR A 110 -6.24 -1.21 12.09
CA THR A 110 -5.58 -1.63 10.83
C THR A 110 -4.70 -2.86 10.96
N SER A 111 -4.41 -3.33 12.17
CA SER A 111 -3.53 -4.47 12.46
C SER A 111 -2.09 -4.26 11.97
N ASN A 112 -1.34 -5.34 11.92
CA ASN A 112 0.05 -5.44 11.52
C ASN A 112 0.20 -5.70 10.00
N HIS A 113 1.44 -5.79 9.54
CA HIS A 113 1.80 -6.01 8.15
C HIS A 113 1.39 -7.40 7.67
N TYR A 114 0.97 -7.49 6.42
CA TYR A 114 0.69 -8.77 5.76
C TYR A 114 1.98 -9.57 5.54
N ASP A 115 2.07 -10.77 6.12
CA ASP A 115 3.29 -11.58 6.14
C ASP A 115 3.01 -13.10 6.05
N PRO A 116 2.38 -13.58 4.96
CA PRO A 116 2.00 -14.99 4.83
C PRO A 116 3.20 -15.94 4.73
N ASP A 117 4.38 -15.41 4.41
CA ASP A 117 5.61 -16.18 4.21
C ASP A 117 6.47 -16.25 5.50
N TYR A 118 6.05 -15.61 6.60
CA TYR A 118 6.80 -15.52 7.86
C TYR A 118 8.21 -14.95 7.69
N ALA A 119 8.33 -13.83 6.98
CA ALA A 119 9.57 -13.06 6.97
C ALA A 119 9.83 -12.42 8.35
N CYS A 120 8.76 -12.21 9.13
CA CYS A 120 8.79 -11.91 10.56
C CYS A 120 9.45 -10.57 10.92
N GLY A 121 9.17 -9.50 10.19
CA GLY A 121 9.60 -8.17 10.60
C GLY A 121 8.95 -7.69 11.90
N PRO A 122 9.43 -6.57 12.47
CA PRO A 122 8.96 -6.07 13.77
C PRO A 122 7.46 -5.72 13.84
N ALA A 123 6.83 -5.57 12.68
CA ALA A 123 5.41 -5.28 12.56
C ALA A 123 4.65 -6.38 11.80
N SER A 124 5.21 -7.60 11.70
CA SER A 124 4.55 -8.77 11.10
C SER A 124 3.22 -9.07 11.82
N GLU A 125 2.21 -9.51 11.08
CA GLU A 125 0.97 -10.05 11.68
C GLU A 125 1.21 -11.27 12.57
N HIS A 126 2.36 -11.93 12.40
CA HIS A 126 2.80 -13.09 13.18
C HIS A 126 3.79 -12.74 14.29
N VAL A 127 4.09 -11.45 14.55
CA VAL A 127 5.18 -11.02 15.46
C VAL A 127 5.11 -11.61 16.88
N THR A 128 3.92 -11.95 17.37
CA THR A 128 3.72 -12.53 18.71
C THR A 128 3.95 -14.04 18.77
N GLU A 129 4.01 -14.71 17.61
CA GLU A 129 4.24 -16.15 17.50
C GLU A 129 5.70 -16.51 17.78
N ALA A 130 5.93 -17.68 18.38
CA ALA A 130 7.29 -18.12 18.74
C ALA A 130 8.25 -18.14 17.55
N LYS A 131 7.75 -18.56 16.37
CA LYS A 131 8.51 -18.57 15.12
C LYS A 131 9.03 -17.18 14.75
N CYS A 132 8.19 -16.15 14.82
CA CYS A 132 8.61 -14.80 14.45
C CYS A 132 9.42 -14.11 15.54
N LYS A 133 9.15 -14.35 16.83
CA LYS A 133 9.98 -13.81 17.92
C LYS A 133 11.48 -14.10 17.74
N ALA A 134 11.81 -15.30 17.26
CA ALA A 134 13.19 -15.68 16.98
C ALA A 134 13.78 -15.00 15.73
N LEU A 135 12.96 -14.67 14.73
CA LEU A 135 13.40 -14.14 13.43
C LEU A 135 13.42 -12.61 13.37
N THR A 136 12.54 -11.94 14.14
CA THR A 136 12.39 -10.47 14.12
C THR A 136 13.68 -9.69 14.33
N PRO A 137 14.59 -10.05 15.26
CA PRO A 137 15.87 -9.33 15.41
C PRO A 137 16.79 -9.40 14.18
N HIS A 138 16.56 -10.38 13.29
CA HIS A 138 17.35 -10.60 12.08
C HIS A 138 16.69 -10.06 10.81
N TYR A 139 15.47 -9.53 10.91
CA TYR A 139 14.75 -8.98 9.78
C TYR A 139 15.48 -7.77 9.19
N LYS A 140 15.84 -7.86 7.91
CA LYS A 140 16.59 -6.83 7.18
C LYS A 140 16.06 -6.69 5.76
N CYS A 141 14.78 -6.34 5.62
CA CYS A 141 14.22 -6.07 4.30
C CYS A 141 14.74 -4.74 3.74
N THR A 142 15.36 -4.83 2.58
CA THR A 142 15.89 -3.72 1.77
C THR A 142 15.73 -4.10 0.31
N PRO A 143 15.81 -3.16 -0.65
CA PRO A 143 15.73 -3.52 -2.07
C PRO A 143 16.83 -4.51 -2.49
N HIS A 144 17.98 -4.47 -1.83
CA HIS A 144 19.09 -5.40 -2.06
C HIS A 144 18.76 -6.82 -1.56
N THR A 145 18.33 -6.96 -0.31
CA THR A 145 17.98 -8.27 0.27
C THR A 145 16.74 -8.86 -0.41
N TYR A 146 15.78 -8.02 -0.78
CA TYR A 146 14.61 -8.41 -1.57
C TYR A 146 14.99 -8.98 -2.95
N LYS A 147 15.90 -8.32 -3.67
CA LYS A 147 16.39 -8.81 -4.96
C LYS A 147 17.09 -10.16 -4.86
N ALA A 148 17.82 -10.39 -3.75
CA ALA A 148 18.50 -11.65 -3.51
C ALA A 148 17.53 -12.78 -3.11
N ASN A 149 16.56 -12.48 -2.24
CA ASN A 149 15.53 -13.42 -1.81
C ASN A 149 14.21 -12.68 -1.51
N PRO A 150 13.20 -12.79 -2.39
CA PRO A 150 11.91 -12.13 -2.19
C PRO A 150 11.19 -12.50 -0.89
N LYS A 151 11.43 -13.69 -0.35
CA LYS A 151 10.83 -14.18 0.91
C LYS A 151 11.54 -13.68 2.17
N ALA A 152 12.68 -12.99 2.02
CA ALA A 152 13.34 -12.34 3.15
C ALA A 152 12.62 -11.06 3.62
N CYS A 153 11.64 -10.61 2.84
CA CYS A 153 10.80 -9.47 3.14
C CYS A 153 9.36 -9.92 3.39
N GLU A 154 8.68 -9.26 4.31
CA GLU A 154 7.24 -9.42 4.44
C GLU A 154 6.59 -9.03 3.11
N LYS A 155 5.60 -9.78 2.63
CA LYS A 155 4.93 -9.40 1.37
C LYS A 155 4.28 -8.02 1.46
N GLY A 156 3.86 -7.62 2.65
CA GLY A 156 3.30 -6.31 2.96
C GLY A 156 4.33 -5.19 3.13
N ASP A 157 5.63 -5.48 3.27
CA ASP A 157 6.67 -4.46 3.45
C ASP A 157 7.11 -3.85 2.11
N LEU A 158 6.27 -2.98 1.54
CA LEU A 158 6.52 -2.38 0.23
C LEU A 158 7.69 -1.39 0.27
N SER A 159 7.92 -0.72 1.39
CA SER A 159 9.05 0.20 1.58
C SER A 159 10.38 -0.52 1.64
N GLY A 160 10.48 -1.60 2.42
CA GLY A 160 11.67 -2.44 2.46
C GLY A 160 11.97 -3.03 1.08
N LYS A 161 10.96 -3.46 0.32
CA LYS A 161 11.14 -4.04 -1.02
C LYS A 161 11.50 -3.01 -2.11
N LEU A 162 10.81 -1.88 -2.14
CA LEU A 162 10.75 -0.97 -3.30
C LEU A 162 11.24 0.45 -3.00
N GLY A 163 11.65 0.71 -1.75
CA GLY A 163 12.06 2.01 -1.26
C GLY A 163 10.90 2.85 -0.70
N ASP A 164 11.27 3.83 0.13
CA ASP A 164 10.34 4.78 0.74
C ASP A 164 9.78 5.75 -0.33
N PHE A 165 8.60 6.31 -0.06
CA PHE A 165 8.06 7.40 -0.87
C PHE A 165 8.74 8.71 -0.50
N HIS A 166 9.22 9.44 -1.51
CA HIS A 166 9.82 10.76 -1.33
C HIS A 166 8.87 11.87 -1.84
N VAL A 167 8.66 12.89 -1.01
CA VAL A 167 7.85 14.05 -1.36
C VAL A 167 8.66 15.01 -2.21
N LYS A 168 8.18 15.32 -3.42
CA LYS A 168 8.74 16.32 -4.33
C LYS A 168 7.69 17.35 -4.68
N LYS A 169 7.93 18.62 -4.33
CA LYS A 169 7.00 19.74 -4.57
C LYS A 169 5.57 19.45 -4.04
N GLY A 170 5.50 18.85 -2.85
CA GLY A 170 4.25 18.46 -2.18
C GLY A 170 3.51 17.28 -2.83
N LYS A 171 4.18 16.48 -3.65
CA LYS A 171 3.59 15.33 -4.33
C LYS A 171 4.45 14.09 -4.18
N ILE A 172 3.80 12.93 -4.19
CA ILE A 172 4.43 11.61 -4.33
C ILE A 172 3.92 11.03 -5.65
N ARG A 173 4.85 10.78 -6.57
CA ARG A 173 4.55 10.19 -7.87
C ARG A 173 5.59 9.14 -8.19
N GLY A 174 5.14 7.95 -8.59
CA GLY A 174 6.04 6.90 -9.02
C GLY A 174 5.31 5.69 -9.55
N LYS A 175 6.11 4.80 -10.13
CA LYS A 175 5.69 3.52 -10.67
C LYS A 175 6.74 2.49 -10.30
N TRP A 176 6.29 1.38 -9.71
CA TRP A 176 7.14 0.28 -9.28
C TRP A 176 6.61 -1.03 -9.86
N TYR A 177 7.51 -2.00 -10.01
CA TYR A 177 7.15 -3.38 -10.31
C TYR A 177 7.58 -4.24 -9.13
N ASP A 178 6.66 -5.07 -8.65
CA ASP A 178 6.90 -6.00 -7.57
C ASP A 178 6.55 -7.42 -8.03
N PRO A 179 7.56 -8.26 -8.34
CA PRO A 179 7.32 -9.64 -8.78
C PRO A 179 6.76 -10.55 -7.68
N HIS A 180 6.93 -10.18 -6.41
CA HIS A 180 6.45 -10.90 -5.22
C HIS A 180 5.37 -10.10 -4.47
N PHE A 181 4.64 -9.24 -5.19
CA PHE A 181 3.43 -8.64 -4.64
C PHE A 181 2.41 -9.73 -4.29
N PRO A 182 1.55 -9.53 -3.27
CA PRO A 182 0.52 -10.52 -2.99
C PRO A 182 -0.36 -10.85 -4.21
N LYS A 183 -0.70 -12.13 -4.37
CA LYS A 183 -1.56 -12.59 -5.46
C LYS A 183 -2.98 -12.05 -5.29
N PRO A 184 -3.76 -11.91 -6.37
CA PRO A 184 -5.16 -11.52 -6.26
C PRO A 184 -6.02 -12.44 -5.38
N SER A 185 -5.68 -13.74 -5.32
CA SER A 185 -6.34 -14.71 -4.44
C SER A 185 -6.04 -14.51 -2.95
N GLU A 186 -5.00 -13.74 -2.61
CA GLU A 186 -4.62 -13.42 -1.22
C GLU A 186 -5.34 -12.16 -0.70
N VAL A 187 -5.89 -11.33 -1.60
CA VAL A 187 -6.51 -10.05 -1.25
C VAL A 187 -7.79 -10.26 -0.46
N THR A 188 -7.92 -9.53 0.66
CA THR A 188 -9.17 -9.46 1.42
C THR A 188 -9.78 -8.05 1.36
N PRO A 189 -11.10 -7.90 1.61
CA PRO A 189 -11.72 -6.58 1.75
C PRO A 189 -11.21 -5.74 2.93
N SER A 190 -10.50 -6.36 3.88
CA SER A 190 -9.91 -5.70 5.06
C SER A 190 -8.50 -5.16 4.82
N TRP A 191 -7.88 -5.47 3.67
CA TRP A 191 -6.56 -4.92 3.35
C TRP A 191 -6.60 -3.41 3.17
N ASN A 192 -5.54 -2.79 3.67
CA ASN A 192 -5.31 -1.37 3.53
C ASN A 192 -3.82 -1.10 3.31
N ILE A 193 -3.52 0.04 2.70
CA ILE A 193 -2.16 0.58 2.66
C ILE A 193 -2.11 1.73 3.66
N ILE A 194 -1.12 1.68 4.55
CA ILE A 194 -0.80 2.77 5.48
C ILE A 194 0.42 3.50 4.95
N LEU A 195 0.38 4.83 4.97
CA LEU A 195 1.55 5.69 4.87
C LEU A 195 2.00 6.08 6.28
N HIS A 196 3.23 5.75 6.60
CA HIS A 196 3.89 6.16 7.83
C HIS A 196 4.77 7.36 7.53
N ALA A 197 4.60 8.46 8.26
CA ALA A 197 5.51 9.60 8.13
C ALA A 197 6.88 9.19 8.64
N VAL A 198 7.96 9.52 7.92
CA VAL A 198 9.32 9.30 8.42
C VAL A 198 9.76 10.53 9.19
N CYS A 199 9.95 10.38 10.50
CA CYS A 199 10.34 11.46 11.40
C CYS A 199 11.58 11.05 12.21
N GLY A 200 12.76 11.22 11.61
CA GLY A 200 14.00 10.69 12.18
C GLY A 200 14.00 9.16 12.16
N ALA A 201 14.13 8.55 13.34
CA ALA A 201 14.06 7.09 13.50
C ALA A 201 12.62 6.57 13.65
N ASP A 202 11.67 7.44 13.99
CA ASP A 202 10.28 7.06 14.22
C ASP A 202 9.47 7.11 12.91
N THR A 203 8.56 6.15 12.75
CA THR A 203 7.69 6.04 11.56
C THR A 203 6.21 5.90 11.95
N PRO A 204 5.59 6.94 12.56
CA PRO A 204 4.20 6.88 13.00
C PRO A 204 3.22 6.71 11.84
N ARG A 205 2.11 6.02 12.10
CA ARG A 205 1.02 5.80 11.13
C ARG A 205 0.31 7.12 10.87
N PHE A 206 0.39 7.63 9.63
CA PHE A 206 -0.13 8.95 9.29
C PHE A 206 -1.51 8.88 8.62
N VAL A 207 -1.58 8.25 7.45
CA VAL A 207 -2.83 8.07 6.70
C VAL A 207 -2.94 6.64 6.19
N CYS A 208 -4.15 6.18 5.96
CA CYS A 208 -4.42 4.82 5.51
C CYS A 208 -5.62 4.80 4.59
N ALA A 209 -5.67 3.82 3.69
CA ALA A 209 -6.81 3.63 2.80
C ALA A 209 -7.03 2.14 2.54
N LYS A 210 -8.30 1.72 2.51
CA LYS A 210 -8.67 0.38 2.04
C LYS A 210 -8.87 0.39 0.52
N ALA A 211 -8.83 -0.80 -0.07
CA ALA A 211 -9.13 -0.95 -1.48
C ALA A 211 -10.58 -0.54 -1.79
N VAL A 212 -10.75 0.25 -2.84
CA VAL A 212 -12.05 0.51 -3.49
C VAL A 212 -12.08 -0.23 -4.82
N LYS A 213 -13.23 -0.83 -5.12
CA LYS A 213 -13.52 -1.41 -6.44
C LYS A 213 -13.99 -0.31 -7.37
#